data_AF-A0A327ZUS9-F1
#
_entry.id   AF-A0A327ZUS9-F1
#
_cell.length_a   1.000
_cell.length_b   1.000
_cell.length_c   1.000
_cell.angle_alpha   90.00
_cell.angle_beta   90.00
_cell.angle_gamma   90.00
#
_symmetry.space_group_name_H-M   'P 1'
#
loop_
_entity.id
_entity.type
_entity.pdbx_description
1 polymer ?
#
loop_
_entity_poly.entity_id
_entity_poly.type
_entity_poly.pdbx_seq_one_letter_code
_entity_poly.pdbx_strand_id
1 'polypeptide(L)'
;MKITKLAVSTIIATSLTLPALSTQVDASATTVSVQKMSEKAFINKVQTVKKEYTKIPVNIRAGYYINPQKQTITVVIKNLTKNVKYKNGIIKKFGKNNLIFKTASYSEQGLVKAKNHLEKYIAANNLKVAGYGTNIMSNKVYVQVVNNEKRTIKLLTEKFKSAAYKIEIITPEQAPRTE
;
A
#
# COMPACT_ATOMS: atom_id res chain seq x y z
N MET A 1 -33.58 -8.43 -45.94
CA MET A 1 -32.58 -7.41 -45.60
C MET A 1 -31.29 -8.10 -45.18
N LYS A 2 -30.17 -7.80 -45.85
CA LYS A 2 -28.85 -8.40 -45.64
C LYS A 2 -28.20 -7.88 -44.36
N ILE A 3 -27.50 -8.77 -43.66
CA ILE A 3 -26.62 -8.46 -42.51
C ILE A 3 -25.45 -7.61 -43.03
N THR A 4 -25.38 -6.36 -42.61
CA THR A 4 -24.19 -5.52 -42.80
C THR A 4 -23.13 -5.93 -41.78
N LYS A 5 -22.10 -6.59 -42.29
CA LYS A 5 -20.85 -6.94 -41.63
C LYS A 5 -20.06 -5.65 -41.35
N LEU A 6 -19.89 -5.27 -40.08
CA LEU A 6 -19.02 -4.15 -39.72
C LEU A 6 -17.60 -4.66 -39.47
N ALA A 7 -16.64 -3.93 -40.03
CA ALA A 7 -15.25 -4.34 -40.18
C ALA A 7 -14.51 -4.45 -38.82
N VAL A 8 -13.64 -5.46 -38.76
CA VAL A 8 -12.62 -5.64 -37.72
C VAL A 8 -11.53 -4.59 -37.94
N SER A 9 -11.41 -3.62 -37.06
CA SER A 9 -10.28 -2.68 -37.06
C SER A 9 -9.14 -3.24 -36.21
N THR A 10 -8.12 -3.71 -36.92
CA THR A 10 -6.81 -4.14 -36.43
C THR A 10 -6.14 -3.01 -35.65
N ILE A 11 -5.84 -3.21 -34.37
CA ILE A 11 -4.96 -2.29 -33.61
C ILE A 11 -3.52 -2.77 -33.80
N ILE A 12 -2.72 -1.95 -34.46
CA ILE A 12 -1.27 -2.12 -34.54
C ILE A 12 -0.69 -1.69 -33.19
N ALA A 13 0.04 -2.58 -32.53
CA ALA A 13 0.81 -2.26 -31.34
C ALA A 13 2.04 -1.43 -31.74
N THR A 14 2.00 -0.12 -31.49
CA THR A 14 3.18 0.74 -31.61
C THR A 14 4.12 0.45 -30.44
N SER A 15 5.24 -0.22 -30.73
CA SER A 15 6.30 -0.51 -29.77
C SER A 15 6.95 0.78 -29.28
N LEU A 16 6.78 1.09 -28.00
CA LEU A 16 7.51 2.16 -27.32
C LEU A 16 8.94 1.65 -27.04
N THR A 17 9.88 1.99 -27.92
CA THR A 17 11.31 1.73 -27.69
C THR A 17 11.87 2.81 -26.76
N LEU A 18 12.19 2.43 -25.51
CA LEU A 18 13.01 3.29 -24.64
C LEU A 18 14.48 3.21 -25.08
N PRO A 19 15.20 4.35 -25.16
CA PRO A 19 16.62 4.36 -25.46
C PRO A 19 17.41 3.73 -24.30
N ALA A 20 18.30 2.80 -24.67
CA ALA A 20 19.28 2.22 -23.77
C ALA A 20 20.31 3.29 -23.38
N LEU A 21 20.35 3.69 -22.11
CA LEU A 21 21.44 4.49 -21.59
C LEU A 21 22.61 3.56 -21.27
N SER A 22 23.66 3.72 -22.05
CA SER A 22 24.89 2.93 -22.06
C SER A 22 25.86 3.31 -20.93
N THR A 23 26.48 2.26 -20.37
CA THR A 23 27.85 2.15 -19.81
C THR A 23 28.17 2.92 -18.50
N GLN A 24 28.38 2.21 -17.38
CA GLN A 24 29.69 1.72 -16.82
C GLN A 24 30.29 2.77 -15.84
N VAL A 25 30.87 2.51 -14.66
CA VAL A 25 31.19 1.37 -13.78
C VAL A 25 31.34 2.00 -12.37
N ASP A 26 30.92 1.33 -11.29
CA ASP A 26 31.84 1.10 -10.16
C ASP A 26 31.34 -0.09 -9.32
N ALA A 27 32.22 -1.07 -9.15
CA ALA A 27 31.91 -2.37 -8.60
C ALA A 27 32.38 -2.42 -7.14
N SER A 28 31.45 -2.29 -6.20
CA SER A 28 31.57 -2.82 -4.83
C SER A 28 30.21 -2.82 -4.13
N ALA A 29 29.24 -3.50 -4.71
CA ALA A 29 28.08 -3.96 -3.97
C ALA A 29 28.01 -5.47 -4.17
N THR A 30 28.22 -6.23 -3.11
CA THR A 30 27.97 -7.67 -3.08
C THR A 30 26.54 -7.91 -3.57
N THR A 31 26.40 -8.27 -4.85
CA THR A 31 25.12 -8.49 -5.50
C THR A 31 24.53 -9.74 -4.89
N VAL A 32 23.68 -9.55 -3.88
CA VAL A 32 22.73 -10.60 -3.47
C VAL A 32 21.82 -10.79 -4.68
N SER A 33 22.19 -11.74 -5.54
CA SER A 33 21.41 -12.19 -6.68
C SER A 33 20.07 -12.69 -6.15
N VAL A 34 19.07 -11.82 -6.14
CA VAL A 34 17.69 -12.22 -5.91
C VAL A 34 17.27 -12.92 -7.20
N GLN A 35 17.37 -14.24 -7.19
CA GLN A 35 16.98 -15.10 -8.30
C GLN A 35 15.54 -14.74 -8.72
N LYS A 36 15.39 -14.09 -9.88
CA LYS A 36 14.08 -13.67 -10.40
C LYS A 36 13.25 -14.92 -10.69
N MET A 37 12.10 -15.00 -10.03
CA MET A 37 11.16 -16.10 -10.20
C MET A 37 10.21 -15.81 -11.35
N SER A 38 9.63 -16.84 -11.95
CA SER A 38 8.58 -16.64 -12.95
C SER A 38 7.35 -15.96 -12.34
N GLU A 39 6.69 -15.13 -13.13
CA GLU A 39 5.52 -14.35 -12.71
C GLU A 39 4.39 -15.24 -12.18
N LYS A 40 4.13 -16.37 -12.86
CA LYS A 40 3.14 -17.39 -12.43
C LYS A 40 3.48 -17.96 -11.05
N ALA A 41 4.75 -18.25 -10.78
CA ALA A 41 5.18 -18.73 -9.48
C ALA A 41 5.10 -17.64 -8.40
N PHE A 42 5.35 -16.37 -8.76
CA PHE A 42 5.18 -15.23 -7.85
C PHE A 42 3.72 -15.00 -7.47
N ILE A 43 2.77 -15.08 -8.42
CA ILE A 43 1.33 -14.95 -8.16
C ILE A 43 0.83 -16.05 -7.22
N ASN A 44 1.20 -17.31 -7.48
CA ASN A 44 0.84 -18.42 -6.59
C ASN A 44 1.39 -18.20 -5.17
N LYS A 45 2.61 -17.65 -5.08
CA LYS A 45 3.22 -17.28 -3.81
C LYS A 45 2.46 -16.17 -3.08
N VAL A 46 2.03 -15.12 -3.79
CA VAL A 46 1.18 -14.06 -3.22
C VAL A 46 -0.10 -14.64 -2.60
N GLN A 47 -0.76 -15.58 -3.27
CA GLN A 47 -1.98 -16.20 -2.75
C GLN A 47 -1.73 -16.98 -1.45
N THR A 48 -0.61 -17.70 -1.36
CA THR A 48 -0.21 -18.40 -0.13
C THR A 48 0.02 -17.44 1.03
N VAL A 49 0.73 -16.32 0.80
CA VAL A 49 0.91 -15.30 1.84
C VAL A 49 -0.42 -14.72 2.27
N LYS A 50 -1.34 -14.44 1.33
CA LYS A 50 -2.69 -13.95 1.65
C LYS A 50 -3.45 -14.93 2.56
N LYS A 51 -3.37 -16.23 2.29
CA LYS A 51 -4.01 -17.28 3.12
C LYS A 51 -3.39 -17.42 4.52
N GLU A 52 -2.07 -17.30 4.65
CA GLU A 52 -1.43 -17.35 5.98
C GLU A 52 -1.65 -16.04 6.75
N TYR A 53 -1.74 -14.93 6.05
CA TYR A 53 -1.99 -13.62 6.61
C TYR A 53 -3.36 -13.51 7.27
N THR A 54 -4.39 -14.15 6.72
CA THR A 54 -5.74 -14.14 7.33
C THR A 54 -5.80 -14.86 8.67
N LYS A 55 -4.83 -15.71 8.99
CA LYS A 55 -4.71 -16.37 10.30
C LYS A 55 -4.17 -15.45 11.39
N ILE A 56 -3.64 -14.28 11.03
CA ILE A 56 -3.22 -13.26 11.98
C ILE A 56 -4.46 -12.56 12.54
N PRO A 57 -4.65 -12.50 13.88
CA PRO A 57 -5.77 -11.80 14.49
C PRO A 57 -5.91 -10.34 14.03
N VAL A 58 -7.13 -9.90 13.79
CA VAL A 58 -7.47 -8.58 13.22
C VAL A 58 -6.99 -7.39 14.08
N ASN A 59 -6.80 -7.60 15.38
CA ASN A 59 -6.29 -6.58 16.32
C ASN A 59 -4.77 -6.36 16.23
N ILE A 60 -4.04 -7.23 15.53
CA ILE A 60 -2.59 -7.11 15.27
C ILE A 60 -2.25 -7.08 13.79
N ARG A 61 -3.14 -7.56 12.92
CA ARG A 61 -3.04 -7.51 11.46
C ARG A 61 -3.08 -6.05 10.98
N ALA A 62 -2.11 -5.58 10.18
CA ALA A 62 -1.95 -4.14 9.85
C ALA A 62 -1.91 -3.80 8.34
N GLY A 63 -2.36 -4.72 7.49
CA GLY A 63 -2.24 -4.71 6.03
C GLY A 63 -1.03 -5.49 5.47
N TYR A 64 -1.04 -5.71 4.16
CA TYR A 64 0.11 -6.16 3.38
C TYR A 64 0.07 -5.47 2.01
N TYR A 65 1.22 -5.37 1.34
CA TYR A 65 1.30 -4.83 -0.01
C TYR A 65 2.38 -5.56 -0.81
N ILE A 66 2.24 -5.54 -2.13
CA ILE A 66 3.07 -6.29 -3.07
C ILE A 66 3.85 -5.28 -3.91
N ASN A 67 5.16 -5.49 -4.05
CA ASN A 67 5.98 -4.77 -5.01
C ASN A 67 6.31 -5.73 -6.17
N PRO A 68 5.61 -5.62 -7.31
CA PRO A 68 5.77 -6.56 -8.44
C PRO A 68 7.14 -6.43 -9.10
N GLN A 69 7.71 -5.22 -9.19
CA GLN A 69 9.02 -4.98 -9.79
C GLN A 69 10.14 -5.70 -9.04
N LYS A 70 10.09 -5.67 -7.70
CA LYS A 70 11.05 -6.36 -6.83
C LYS A 70 10.63 -7.80 -6.52
N GLN A 71 9.46 -8.23 -6.98
CA GLN A 71 8.82 -9.49 -6.60
C GLN A 71 8.84 -9.71 -5.08
N THR A 72 8.51 -8.67 -4.30
CA THR A 72 8.50 -8.77 -2.83
C THR A 72 7.11 -8.54 -2.27
N ILE A 73 6.80 -9.22 -1.17
CA ILE A 73 5.57 -9.05 -0.41
C ILE A 73 5.95 -8.47 0.94
N THR A 74 5.41 -7.31 1.27
CA THR A 74 5.59 -6.71 2.59
C THR A 74 4.37 -7.01 3.46
N VAL A 75 4.59 -7.72 4.55
CA VAL A 75 3.58 -8.01 5.57
C VAL A 75 3.75 -7.03 6.72
N VAL A 76 2.68 -6.30 7.05
CA VAL A 76 2.68 -5.32 8.14
C VAL A 76 1.94 -5.90 9.34
N ILE A 77 2.61 -5.91 10.49
CA ILE A 77 2.08 -6.45 11.76
C ILE A 77 2.26 -5.39 12.85
N LYS A 78 1.19 -5.13 13.61
CA LYS A 78 1.23 -4.24 14.77
C LYS A 78 2.18 -4.81 15.82
N ASN A 79 3.10 -3.99 16.33
CA ASN A 79 4.08 -4.39 17.35
C ASN A 79 4.76 -5.72 17.00
N LEU A 80 5.46 -5.78 15.87
CA LEU A 80 6.06 -7.01 15.33
C LEU A 80 6.93 -7.75 16.36
N THR A 81 7.65 -7.01 17.21
CA THR A 81 8.50 -7.56 18.29
C THR A 81 7.73 -8.33 19.35
N LYS A 82 6.47 -7.96 19.63
CA LYS A 82 5.58 -8.69 20.55
C LYS A 82 4.84 -9.84 19.85
N ASN A 83 4.86 -9.86 18.51
CA ASN A 83 4.06 -10.73 17.66
C ASN A 83 4.92 -11.59 16.71
N VAL A 84 6.16 -11.90 17.12
CA VAL A 84 7.15 -12.62 16.30
C VAL A 84 6.68 -14.02 15.89
N LYS A 85 5.82 -14.67 16.69
CA LYS A 85 5.23 -15.97 16.36
C LYS A 85 4.55 -16.00 14.98
N TYR A 86 3.90 -14.89 14.58
CA TYR A 86 3.23 -14.78 13.29
C TYR A 86 4.21 -14.59 12.13
N LYS A 87 5.28 -13.82 12.36
CA LYS A 87 6.41 -13.72 11.41
C LYS A 87 7.02 -15.09 11.15
N ASN A 88 7.33 -15.84 12.22
CA ASN A 88 7.91 -17.16 12.11
C ASN A 88 6.95 -18.16 11.43
N GLY A 89 5.65 -18.07 11.71
CA GLY A 89 4.63 -18.88 11.04
C GLY A 89 4.60 -18.67 9.52
N ILE A 90 4.61 -17.41 9.07
CA ILE A 90 4.63 -17.08 7.64
C ILE A 90 5.96 -17.51 7.01
N ILE A 91 7.11 -17.25 7.64
CA ILE A 91 8.43 -17.66 7.14
C ILE A 91 8.51 -19.18 7.01
N LYS A 92 7.99 -19.95 7.97
CA LYS A 92 8.00 -21.43 7.92
C LYS A 92 7.23 -21.99 6.73
N LYS A 93 6.19 -21.31 6.26
CA LYS A 93 5.35 -21.73 5.13
C LYS A 93 5.83 -21.20 3.78
N PHE A 94 6.43 -20.01 3.74
CA PHE A 94 6.81 -19.34 2.48
C PHE A 94 8.31 -19.37 2.16
N GLY A 95 9.15 -19.52 3.18
CA GLY A 95 10.58 -19.19 3.11
C GLY A 95 10.83 -17.70 3.37
N LYS A 96 12.10 -17.32 3.55
CA LYS A 96 12.50 -15.93 3.83
C LYS A 96 12.61 -15.07 2.55
N ASN A 97 12.86 -15.70 1.41
CA ASN A 97 13.07 -15.01 0.14
C ASN A 97 11.80 -14.27 -0.25
N ASN A 98 11.92 -13.03 -0.73
CA ASN A 98 10.80 -12.22 -1.25
C ASN A 98 9.74 -11.82 -0.20
N LEU A 99 10.00 -12.01 1.09
CA LEU A 99 9.15 -11.54 2.20
C LEU A 99 9.85 -10.45 3.02
N ILE A 100 9.14 -9.36 3.25
CA ILE A 100 9.56 -8.27 4.12
C ILE A 100 8.53 -8.14 5.24
N PHE A 101 8.99 -7.98 6.48
CA PHE A 101 8.11 -7.72 7.62
C PHE A 101 8.35 -6.31 8.13
N LYS A 102 7.27 -5.54 8.27
CA LYS A 102 7.29 -4.21 8.88
C LYS A 102 6.46 -4.19 10.16
N THR A 103 6.96 -3.44 11.14
CA THR A 103 6.19 -3.14 12.35
C THR A 103 5.27 -1.96 12.08
N ALA A 104 4.06 -2.02 12.65
CA ALA A 104 3.08 -0.96 12.61
C ALA A 104 2.70 -0.52 14.03
N SER A 105 2.25 0.73 14.16
CA SER A 105 1.67 1.25 15.39
C SER A 105 0.20 0.86 15.54
N TYR A 106 -0.51 0.78 14.42
CA TYR A 106 -1.94 0.50 14.36
C TYR A 106 -2.22 -0.78 13.57
N SER A 107 -3.23 -1.53 13.99
CA SER A 107 -3.80 -2.60 13.17
C SER A 107 -4.70 -2.02 12.07
N GLU A 108 -5.07 -2.84 11.11
CA GLU A 108 -6.05 -2.55 10.06
C GLU A 108 -7.36 -2.09 10.68
N GLN A 109 -7.85 -2.83 11.68
CA GLN A 109 -9.04 -2.43 12.44
C GLN A 109 -8.84 -1.08 13.15
N GLY A 110 -7.65 -0.81 13.68
CA GLY A 110 -7.30 0.48 14.29
C GLY A 110 -7.33 1.63 13.27
N LEU A 111 -6.78 1.41 12.08
CA LEU A 111 -6.80 2.38 10.98
C LEU A 111 -8.22 2.64 10.48
N VAL A 112 -9.06 1.61 10.35
CA VAL A 112 -10.47 1.75 9.95
C VAL A 112 -11.24 2.55 11.00
N LYS A 113 -11.06 2.26 12.30
CA LYS A 113 -11.69 3.06 13.37
C LYS A 113 -11.26 4.53 13.33
N ALA A 114 -9.98 4.78 13.13
CA ALA A 114 -9.42 6.11 13.00
C ALA A 114 -9.99 6.86 11.77
N LYS A 115 -10.07 6.19 10.61
CA LYS A 115 -10.71 6.72 9.40
C LYS A 115 -12.17 7.08 9.65
N ASN A 116 -12.96 6.20 10.26
CA ASN A 116 -14.38 6.46 10.52
C ASN A 116 -14.58 7.64 11.48
N HIS A 117 -13.67 7.84 12.44
CA HIS A 117 -13.76 9.01 13.32
C HIS A 117 -13.37 10.30 12.60
N LEU A 118 -12.37 10.25 11.69
CA LEU A 118 -12.03 11.37 10.84
C LEU A 118 -13.21 11.76 9.94
N GLU A 119 -13.85 10.78 9.30
CA GLU A 119 -15.05 10.95 8.48
C GLU A 119 -16.19 11.64 9.24
N LYS A 120 -16.52 11.14 10.44
CA LYS A 120 -17.53 11.77 11.30
C LYS A 120 -17.18 13.22 11.64
N TYR A 121 -15.92 13.51 11.92
CA TYR A 121 -15.48 14.86 12.26
C TYR A 121 -15.55 15.81 11.06
N ILE A 122 -15.16 15.34 9.87
CA ILE A 122 -15.27 16.09 8.62
C ILE A 122 -16.73 16.46 8.34
N ALA A 123 -17.64 15.47 8.43
CA ALA A 123 -19.07 15.67 8.21
C ALA A 123 -19.68 16.62 9.25
N ALA A 124 -19.37 16.44 10.54
CA ALA A 124 -19.93 17.26 11.62
C ALA A 124 -19.51 18.74 11.55
N ASN A 125 -18.37 19.05 10.93
CA ASN A 125 -17.83 20.40 10.83
C ASN A 125 -17.88 20.98 9.41
N ASN A 126 -18.50 20.27 8.45
CA ASN A 126 -18.57 20.66 7.03
C ASN A 126 -17.18 21.04 6.45
N LEU A 127 -16.16 20.23 6.75
CA LEU A 127 -14.79 20.51 6.31
C LEU A 127 -14.60 20.24 4.81
N LYS A 128 -13.89 21.13 4.10
CA LYS A 128 -13.62 20.97 2.67
C LYS A 128 -12.40 20.06 2.46
N VAL A 129 -12.68 18.78 2.21
CA VAL A 129 -11.66 17.76 1.91
C VAL A 129 -11.86 17.22 0.50
N ALA A 130 -10.76 16.95 -0.19
CA ALA A 130 -10.76 16.30 -1.50
C ALA A 130 -10.81 14.76 -1.37
N GLY A 131 -10.37 14.23 -0.23
CA GLY A 131 -10.40 12.80 0.06
C GLY A 131 -9.79 12.45 1.41
N TYR A 132 -10.07 11.25 1.89
CA TYR A 132 -9.45 10.68 3.10
C TYR A 132 -9.42 9.16 3.01
N GLY A 133 -8.45 8.54 3.68
CA GLY A 133 -8.27 7.10 3.61
C GLY A 133 -7.21 6.58 4.56
N THR A 134 -6.85 5.31 4.37
CA THR A 134 -5.80 4.64 5.15
C THR A 134 -4.66 4.28 4.21
N ASN A 135 -3.43 4.59 4.60
CA ASN A 135 -2.24 4.17 3.89
C ASN A 135 -1.54 3.04 4.66
N ILE A 136 -1.57 1.83 4.10
CA ILE A 136 -0.96 0.64 4.71
C ILE A 136 0.57 0.76 4.74
N MET A 137 1.18 1.37 3.71
CA MET A 137 2.63 1.50 3.60
C MET A 137 3.21 2.41 4.69
N SER A 138 2.54 3.52 4.99
CA SER A 138 2.92 4.44 6.06
C SER A 138 2.26 4.11 7.41
N ASN A 139 1.31 3.17 7.45
CA ASN A 139 0.48 2.83 8.60
C ASN A 139 -0.21 4.06 9.23
N LYS A 140 -0.74 4.95 8.40
CA LYS A 140 -1.40 6.21 8.81
C LYS A 140 -2.77 6.37 8.16
N VAL A 141 -3.61 7.19 8.79
CA VAL A 141 -4.80 7.75 8.15
C VAL A 141 -4.40 9.06 7.49
N TYR A 142 -4.78 9.26 6.23
CA TYR A 142 -4.50 10.50 5.51
C TYR A 142 -5.79 11.28 5.24
N VAL A 143 -5.63 12.59 5.12
CA VAL A 143 -6.67 13.53 4.68
C VAL A 143 -6.07 14.52 3.69
N GLN A 144 -6.76 14.69 2.58
CA GLN A 144 -6.42 15.65 1.53
C GLN A 144 -7.36 16.83 1.66
N VAL A 145 -6.81 18.01 1.94
CA VAL A 145 -7.60 19.24 2.12
C VAL A 145 -7.71 19.97 0.78
N VAL A 146 -8.90 20.45 0.43
CA VAL A 146 -9.10 21.21 -0.81
C VAL A 146 -8.34 22.53 -0.72
N ASN A 147 -7.54 22.85 -1.75
CA ASN A 147 -6.82 24.12 -1.90
C ASN A 147 -6.03 24.57 -0.65
N ASN A 148 -5.51 23.62 0.14
CA ASN A 148 -4.81 23.90 1.39
C ASN A 148 -5.58 24.85 2.34
N GLU A 149 -6.91 24.69 2.43
CA GLU A 149 -7.76 25.57 3.23
C GLU A 149 -7.29 25.63 4.69
N LYS A 150 -6.77 26.79 5.10
CA LYS A 150 -6.16 27.02 6.42
C LYS A 150 -7.08 26.67 7.59
N ARG A 151 -8.38 26.97 7.47
CA ARG A 151 -9.39 26.66 8.50
C ARG A 151 -9.51 25.16 8.73
N THR A 152 -9.67 24.39 7.66
CA THR A 152 -9.79 22.92 7.73
C THR A 152 -8.51 22.31 8.29
N ILE A 153 -7.34 22.76 7.84
CA ILE A 153 -6.04 22.29 8.37
C ILE A 153 -5.94 22.56 9.87
N LYS A 154 -6.30 23.75 10.33
CA LYS A 154 -6.27 24.11 11.76
C LYS A 154 -7.19 23.23 12.58
N LEU A 155 -8.46 23.09 12.18
CA LEU A 155 -9.47 22.29 12.90
C LEU A 155 -9.09 20.80 12.96
N LEU A 156 -8.53 20.26 11.88
CA LEU A 156 -8.02 18.88 11.85
C LEU A 156 -6.81 18.73 12.75
N THR A 157 -5.85 19.65 12.67
CA THR A 157 -4.64 19.61 13.50
C THR A 157 -4.98 19.69 14.98
N GLU A 158 -5.86 20.61 15.39
CA GLU A 158 -6.28 20.77 16.77
C GLU A 158 -6.99 19.52 17.30
N LYS A 159 -7.96 18.98 16.55
CA LYS A 159 -8.72 17.80 16.98
C LYS A 159 -7.86 16.56 17.13
N PHE A 160 -6.90 16.36 16.22
CA PHE A 160 -6.09 15.14 16.16
C PHE A 160 -4.69 15.29 16.78
N LYS A 161 -4.34 16.45 17.37
CA LYS A 161 -3.06 16.68 18.07
C LYS A 161 -2.84 15.69 19.22
N SER A 162 -3.87 15.46 20.02
CA SER A 162 -3.84 14.60 21.21
C SER A 162 -4.69 13.33 21.04
N ALA A 163 -5.16 13.06 19.82
CA ALA A 163 -5.92 11.85 19.55
C ALA A 163 -5.03 10.61 19.66
N ALA A 164 -5.62 9.48 20.05
CA ALA A 164 -4.91 8.20 20.13
C ALA A 164 -4.31 7.74 18.79
N TYR A 165 -4.72 8.36 17.68
CA TYR A 165 -4.24 8.11 16.33
C TYR A 165 -3.90 9.43 15.65
N LYS A 166 -2.77 9.43 14.97
CA LYS A 166 -2.28 10.58 14.21
C LYS A 166 -2.82 10.52 12.78
N ILE A 167 -3.29 11.66 12.28
CA ILE A 167 -3.65 11.84 10.88
C ILE A 167 -2.50 12.52 10.15
N GLU A 168 -2.38 12.24 8.85
CA GLU A 168 -1.45 12.88 7.95
C GLU A 168 -2.23 13.79 7.00
N ILE A 169 -1.98 15.10 7.09
CA ILE A 169 -2.52 16.06 6.13
C ILE A 169 -1.57 16.06 4.95
N ILE A 170 -2.07 15.66 3.79
CA ILE A 170 -1.30 15.55 2.56
C ILE A 170 -1.81 16.54 1.52
N THR A 171 -0.90 16.96 0.63
CA THR A 171 -1.30 17.69 -0.57
C THR A 171 -1.92 16.74 -1.59
N PRO A 172 -2.70 17.25 -2.56
CA PRO A 172 -3.21 16.43 -3.67
C PRO A 172 -2.14 15.60 -4.39
N GLU A 173 -0.93 16.14 -4.51
CA GLU A 173 0.21 15.49 -5.17
C GLU A 173 0.77 14.31 -4.36
N GLN A 174 0.55 14.30 -3.04
CA GLN A 174 1.04 13.29 -2.11
C GLN A 174 0.00 12.20 -1.81
N ALA A 175 -1.23 12.34 -2.33
CA ALA A 175 -2.27 11.33 -2.20
C ALA A 175 -1.78 9.99 -2.76
N PRO A 176 -1.85 8.89 -1.99
CA PRO A 176 -1.58 7.58 -2.54
C PRO A 176 -2.59 7.37 -3.67
N ARG A 177 -2.10 7.31 -4.91
CA ARG A 177 -2.92 6.99 -6.06
C ARG A 177 -3.49 5.59 -5.80
N THR A 178 -4.77 5.53 -5.48
CA THR A 178 -5.53 4.30 -5.51
C THR A 178 -5.53 3.84 -6.97
N GLU A 179 -4.75 2.80 -7.26
CA GLU A 179 -4.99 1.92 -8.41
C GLU A 179 -6.36 1.25 -8.29
#